data_AF-A0A439LHN0-F1
#
_entry.id   AF-A0A439LHN0-F1
#
_cell.length_a   1.000
_cell.length_b   1.000
_cell.length_c   1.000
_cell.angle_alpha   90.00
_cell.angle_beta   90.00
_cell.angle_gamma   90.00
#
_symmetry.space_group_name_H-M   'P 1'
#
loop_
_entity.id
_entity.type
_entity.pdbx_description
1 polymer ?
#
loop_
_entity_poly.entity_id
_entity_poly.type
_entity_poly.pdbx_seq_one_letter_code
_entity_poly.pdbx_strand_id
1 'polypeptide(L)'
;MIARLLIAAGVVCFALPALADGEVQKLITPADKVRLDKYDETRNAALDEAKAGDAAEVKQLDALLAKPLVSFSDKDLTGNWQCRTIKAGGLSPLVIYGWFKCKVSDDGDGSGWMLEKITGSQRTKGRFFDDGEKRSIYLGS
;
A
#
# COMPACT_ATOMS: atom_id res chain seq x y z
N MET A 1 30.89 53.95 13.32
CA MET A 1 30.44 52.95 12.33
C MET A 1 29.83 51.78 13.09
N ILE A 2 28.50 51.65 13.08
CA ILE A 2 27.75 50.63 13.83
C ILE A 2 27.55 49.43 12.91
N ALA A 3 28.14 48.28 13.24
CA ALA A 3 27.97 47.03 12.50
C ALA A 3 26.56 46.47 12.74
N ARG A 4 25.76 46.37 11.68
CA ARG A 4 24.44 45.74 11.71
C ARG A 4 24.61 44.22 11.58
N LEU A 5 24.39 43.48 12.66
CA LEU A 5 24.22 42.02 12.61
C LEU A 5 22.85 41.70 12.00
N LEU A 6 22.87 41.08 10.81
CA LEU A 6 21.68 40.46 10.21
C LEU A 6 21.56 39.04 10.75
N ILE A 7 20.53 38.80 11.56
CA ILE A 7 20.14 37.45 12.00
C ILE A 7 19.28 36.84 10.90
N ALA A 8 19.84 35.90 10.14
CA ALA A 8 19.08 35.08 9.19
C ALA A 8 18.31 34.01 9.98
N ALA A 9 16.99 34.17 10.10
CA ALA A 9 16.11 33.14 10.64
C ALA A 9 15.91 32.04 9.58
N GLY A 10 16.69 30.97 9.67
CA GLY A 10 16.49 29.77 8.87
C GLY A 10 15.26 29.00 9.37
N VAL A 11 14.19 28.98 8.58
CA VAL A 11 13.06 28.07 8.80
C VAL A 11 13.52 26.67 8.43
N VAL A 12 13.83 25.86 9.44
CA VAL A 12 14.08 24.43 9.26
C VAL A 12 12.72 23.74 9.22
N CYS A 13 12.25 23.37 8.03
CA CYS A 13 11.14 22.43 7.86
C CYS A 13 11.62 21.04 8.29
N PHE A 14 11.32 20.66 9.53
CA PHE A 14 11.40 19.27 9.95
C PHE A 14 10.23 18.51 9.32
N ALA A 15 10.50 17.70 8.30
CA ALA A 15 9.55 16.68 7.87
C ALA A 15 9.41 15.67 9.01
N LEU A 16 8.29 15.73 9.73
CA LEU A 16 7.97 14.72 10.73
C LEU A 16 7.71 13.40 10.00
N PRO A 17 8.27 12.27 10.46
CA PRO A 17 7.92 10.98 9.90
C PRO A 17 6.40 10.79 10.06
N ALA A 18 5.73 10.41 8.98
CA ALA A 18 4.34 9.95 9.02
C ALA A 18 4.33 8.64 9.84
N LEU A 19 4.11 8.77 11.14
CA LEU A 19 3.97 7.63 12.04
C LEU A 19 2.59 7.02 11.79
N ALA A 20 2.53 5.68 11.69
CA ALA A 20 1.26 4.96 11.73
C ALA A 20 0.50 5.41 13.00
N ASP A 21 -0.65 6.04 12.80
CA ASP A 21 -1.47 6.62 13.89
C ASP A 21 -2.24 5.56 14.70
N GLY A 22 -2.15 4.29 14.28
CA GLY A 22 -2.81 3.16 14.90
C GLY A 22 -4.32 3.14 14.70
N GLU A 23 -4.88 3.94 13.79
CA GLU A 23 -6.32 3.98 13.53
C GLU A 23 -6.84 2.60 13.10
N VAL A 24 -6.15 1.95 12.16
CA VAL A 24 -6.51 0.61 11.67
C VAL A 24 -6.64 -0.42 12.79
N GLN A 25 -5.81 -0.32 13.85
CA GLN A 25 -5.82 -1.27 14.97
C GLN A 25 -7.10 -1.19 15.82
N LYS A 26 -7.83 -0.07 15.73
CA LYS A 26 -9.13 0.14 16.38
C LYS A 26 -10.29 -0.41 15.54
N LEU A 27 -10.09 -0.57 14.23
CA LEU A 27 -11.12 -0.98 13.27
C LEU A 27 -11.11 -2.49 12.98
N ILE A 28 -9.93 -3.10 12.97
CA ILE A 28 -9.75 -4.51 12.57
C ILE A 28 -10.14 -5.51 13.67
N THR A 29 -10.55 -6.70 13.25
CA THR A 29 -10.94 -7.78 14.17
C THR A 29 -9.71 -8.43 14.83
N PRO A 30 -9.89 -9.21 15.92
CA PRO A 30 -8.80 -10.01 16.48
C PRO A 30 -8.18 -10.99 15.47
N ALA A 31 -8.97 -11.54 14.55
CA ALA A 31 -8.47 -12.44 13.52
C ALA A 31 -7.58 -11.70 12.50
N ASP A 32 -7.95 -10.47 12.14
CA ASP A 32 -7.15 -9.63 11.24
C ASP A 32 -5.80 -9.27 11.87
N LYS A 33 -5.77 -8.97 13.19
CA LYS A 33 -4.53 -8.72 13.94
C LYS A 33 -3.58 -9.91 13.82
N VAL A 34 -4.07 -11.12 14.10
CA VAL A 34 -3.27 -12.35 13.96
C VAL A 34 -2.76 -12.55 12.52
N ARG A 35 -3.55 -12.17 11.50
CA ARG A 35 -3.11 -12.25 10.10
C ARG A 35 -2.01 -11.24 9.78
N LEU A 36 -2.13 -10.01 10.29
CA LEU A 36 -1.11 -8.97 10.11
C LEU A 36 0.19 -9.32 10.85
N ASP A 37 0.11 -9.86 12.06
CA ASP A 37 1.29 -10.30 12.84
C ASP A 37 2.09 -11.39 12.12
N LYS A 38 1.42 -12.20 11.30
CA LYS A 38 2.02 -13.28 10.49
C LYS A 38 2.30 -12.89 9.04
N TYR A 39 2.26 -11.60 8.71
CA TYR A 39 2.35 -11.13 7.33
C TYR A 39 3.61 -11.62 6.62
N ASP A 40 4.80 -11.48 7.22
CA ASP A 40 6.06 -11.84 6.56
C ASP A 40 6.20 -13.34 6.33
N GLU A 41 5.81 -14.17 7.31
CA GLU A 41 5.76 -15.63 7.18
C GLU A 41 4.81 -16.04 6.04
N THR A 42 3.59 -15.50 6.08
CA THR A 42 2.55 -15.79 5.08
C THR A 42 2.99 -15.36 3.68
N ARG A 43 3.60 -14.18 3.56
CA ARG A 43 4.08 -13.63 2.29
C ARG A 43 5.22 -14.48 1.72
N ASN A 44 6.17 -14.90 2.55
CA ASN A 44 7.29 -15.72 2.08
C ASN A 44 6.80 -17.08 1.58
N ALA A 45 5.93 -17.76 2.34
CA ALA A 45 5.32 -19.02 1.92
C ALA A 45 4.54 -18.87 0.61
N ALA A 46 3.71 -17.83 0.49
CA ALA A 46 2.94 -17.56 -0.72
C ALA A 46 3.80 -17.29 -1.95
N LEU A 47 4.93 -16.59 -1.80
CA LEU A 47 5.87 -16.34 -2.89
C LEU A 47 6.67 -17.58 -3.27
N ASP A 48 6.97 -18.46 -2.31
CA ASP A 48 7.60 -19.75 -2.60
C ASP A 48 6.64 -20.68 -3.34
N GLU A 49 5.36 -20.75 -2.94
CA GLU A 49 4.31 -21.47 -3.68
C GLU A 49 4.15 -20.94 -5.11
N ALA A 50 4.19 -19.62 -5.29
CA ALA A 50 4.02 -18.98 -6.59
C ALA A 50 5.04 -19.41 -7.65
N LYS A 51 6.22 -19.89 -7.25
CA LYS A 51 7.25 -20.41 -8.16
C LYS A 51 6.78 -21.64 -8.95
N ALA A 52 5.75 -22.34 -8.49
CA ALA A 52 5.14 -23.47 -9.20
C ALA A 52 4.07 -23.04 -10.22
N GLY A 53 3.84 -21.74 -10.42
CA GLY A 53 2.90 -21.20 -11.41
C GLY A 53 3.41 -21.28 -12.85
N ASP A 54 2.65 -20.70 -13.78
CA ASP A 54 3.08 -20.57 -15.17
C ASP A 54 4.38 -19.75 -15.28
N ALA A 55 5.33 -20.23 -16.08
CA ALA A 55 6.66 -19.62 -16.16
C ALA A 55 6.64 -18.15 -16.64
N ALA A 56 5.70 -17.78 -17.52
CA ALA A 56 5.57 -16.41 -17.97
C ALA A 56 4.98 -15.50 -16.88
N GLU A 57 4.01 -16.00 -16.12
CA GLU A 57 3.45 -15.29 -14.97
C GLU A 57 4.48 -15.12 -13.85
N VAL A 58 5.25 -16.17 -13.53
CA VAL A 58 6.33 -16.10 -12.53
C VAL A 58 7.35 -15.04 -12.92
N LYS A 59 7.81 -15.04 -14.18
CA LYS A 59 8.72 -14.01 -14.68
C LYS A 59 8.15 -12.59 -14.53
N GLN A 60 6.85 -12.42 -14.74
CA GLN A 60 6.19 -11.13 -14.56
C GLN A 60 6.10 -10.71 -13.09
N LEU A 61 5.84 -11.65 -12.18
CA LEU A 61 5.87 -11.42 -10.74
C LEU A 61 7.27 -11.04 -10.27
N ASP A 62 8.31 -11.77 -10.69
CA ASP A 62 9.71 -11.48 -10.33
C ASP A 62 10.13 -10.08 -10.79
N ALA A 63 9.78 -9.70 -12.02
CA ALA A 63 10.06 -8.36 -12.55
C ALA A 63 9.33 -7.24 -11.77
N LEU A 64 8.19 -7.54 -11.15
CA LEU A 64 7.48 -6.61 -10.27
C LEU A 64 8.16 -6.53 -8.90
N LEU A 65 8.51 -7.67 -8.31
CA LEU A 65 9.15 -7.76 -6.98
C LEU A 65 10.55 -7.16 -6.96
N ALA A 66 11.26 -7.17 -8.08
CA ALA A 66 12.58 -6.53 -8.22
C ALA A 66 12.52 -4.99 -8.23
N LYS A 67 11.34 -4.38 -8.33
CA LYS A 67 11.21 -2.91 -8.29
C LYS A 67 11.41 -2.39 -6.87
N PRO A 68 12.04 -1.22 -6.69
CA PRO A 68 12.16 -0.61 -5.36
C PRO A 68 10.79 -0.30 -4.78
N LEU A 69 10.62 -0.57 -3.49
CA LEU A 69 9.45 -0.11 -2.74
C LEU A 69 9.47 1.42 -2.66
N VAL A 70 8.35 2.04 -3.01
CA VAL A 70 8.15 3.49 -2.96
C VAL A 70 7.16 3.82 -1.86
N SER A 71 7.45 4.88 -1.09
CA SER A 71 6.44 5.47 -0.21
C SER A 71 5.43 6.26 -1.06
N PHE A 72 4.19 6.26 -0.60
CA PHE A 72 3.15 7.11 -1.15
C PHE A 72 2.76 8.26 -0.21
N SER A 73 3.21 8.29 1.05
CA SER A 73 2.72 9.25 2.07
C SER A 73 2.92 10.74 1.72
N ASP A 74 3.79 11.06 0.76
CA ASP A 74 4.04 12.41 0.25
C ASP A 74 3.31 12.72 -1.08
N LYS A 75 2.47 11.81 -1.59
CA LYS A 75 1.84 11.91 -2.92
C LYS A 75 0.33 11.97 -2.80
N ASP A 76 -0.31 12.74 -3.68
CA ASP A 76 -1.75 12.64 -3.89
C ASP A 76 -2.05 11.46 -4.84
N LEU A 77 -2.66 10.40 -4.31
CA LEU A 77 -3.09 9.24 -5.10
C LEU A 77 -4.51 9.37 -5.63
N THR A 78 -5.23 10.46 -5.36
CA THR A 78 -6.61 10.61 -5.83
C THR A 78 -6.70 10.62 -7.35
N GLY A 79 -7.76 10.01 -7.89
CA GLY A 79 -8.03 10.00 -9.33
C GLY A 79 -8.42 8.63 -9.88
N ASN A 80 -8.40 8.55 -11.21
CA ASN A 80 -8.75 7.33 -11.94
C ASN A 80 -7.49 6.52 -12.27
N TRP A 81 -7.53 5.23 -11.97
CA TRP A 81 -6.39 4.33 -12.07
C TRP A 81 -6.71 3.06 -12.85
N GLN A 82 -5.65 2.45 -13.38
CA GLN A 82 -5.66 1.03 -13.70
C GLN A 82 -5.14 0.24 -12.49
N CYS A 83 -5.87 -0.79 -12.11
CA CYS A 83 -5.51 -1.68 -11.01
C CYS A 83 -5.57 -3.14 -11.48
N ARG A 84 -4.75 -4.00 -10.88
CA ARG A 84 -4.81 -5.45 -11.10
C ARG A 84 -4.50 -6.18 -9.80
N THR A 85 -5.03 -7.39 -9.69
CA THR A 85 -4.76 -8.27 -8.55
C THR A 85 -3.79 -9.36 -8.99
N ILE A 86 -2.80 -9.65 -8.16
CA ILE A 86 -1.93 -10.82 -8.29
C ILE A 86 -2.17 -11.68 -7.05
N LYS A 87 -2.58 -12.93 -7.24
CA LYS A 87 -2.78 -13.89 -6.16
C LYS A 87 -1.59 -14.85 -6.18
N ALA A 88 -0.79 -14.82 -5.13
CA ALA A 88 0.33 -15.74 -4.91
C ALA A 88 -0.05 -16.70 -3.78
N GLY A 89 0.09 -18.00 -4.03
CA GLY A 89 -0.22 -19.07 -3.09
C GLY A 89 -1.73 -19.36 -2.88
N GLY A 90 -1.99 -20.45 -2.14
CA GLY A 90 -3.34 -20.90 -1.78
C GLY A 90 -3.95 -21.88 -2.81
N LEU A 91 -5.16 -21.60 -3.30
CA LEU A 91 -5.89 -22.52 -4.19
C LEU A 91 -5.18 -22.78 -5.54
N SER A 92 -4.39 -21.82 -6.00
CA SER A 92 -3.57 -21.92 -7.20
C SER A 92 -2.23 -21.24 -6.90
N PRO A 93 -1.10 -21.78 -7.41
CA PRO A 93 0.23 -21.24 -7.11
C PRO A 93 0.35 -19.74 -7.42
N LEU A 94 -0.11 -19.34 -8.60
CA LEU A 94 -0.05 -17.96 -9.05
C LEU A 94 -1.20 -17.69 -10.02
N VAL A 95 -1.85 -16.53 -9.86
CA VAL A 95 -2.82 -16.00 -10.82
C VAL A 95 -2.59 -14.51 -10.98
N ILE A 96 -2.30 -14.07 -12.21
CA ILE A 96 -2.18 -12.64 -12.54
C ILE A 96 -3.41 -12.20 -13.33
N TYR A 97 -4.26 -11.39 -12.71
CA TYR A 97 -5.39 -10.81 -13.43
C TYR A 97 -4.97 -9.66 -14.35
N GLY A 98 -5.78 -9.43 -15.38
CA GLY A 98 -5.69 -8.25 -16.24
C GLY A 98 -6.01 -6.94 -15.51
N TRP A 99 -5.95 -5.84 -16.26
CA TRP A 99 -6.23 -4.51 -15.75
C TRP A 99 -7.72 -4.22 -15.61
N PHE A 100 -8.07 -3.51 -14.54
CA PHE A 100 -9.41 -3.04 -14.24
C PHE A 100 -9.38 -1.53 -13.98
N LYS A 101 -10.53 -0.87 -14.17
CA LYS A 101 -10.71 0.52 -13.76
C LYS A 101 -10.88 0.57 -12.25
N CYS A 102 -10.08 1.40 -11.60
CA CYS A 102 -10.20 1.76 -10.19
C CYS A 102 -10.31 3.28 -10.04
N LYS A 103 -10.88 3.71 -8.92
CA LYS A 103 -10.85 5.10 -8.46
C LYS A 103 -10.21 5.12 -7.08
N VAL A 104 -9.35 6.10 -6.84
CA VAL A 104 -8.84 6.43 -5.52
C VAL A 104 -9.41 7.79 -5.12
N SER A 105 -9.96 7.88 -3.91
CA SER A 105 -10.47 9.13 -3.35
C SER A 105 -9.90 9.38 -1.96
N ASP A 106 -9.90 10.64 -1.55
CA ASP A 106 -9.60 11.07 -0.20
C ASP A 106 -10.85 11.77 0.33
N ASP A 107 -11.30 11.41 1.53
CA ASP A 107 -12.49 11.98 2.16
C ASP A 107 -12.16 13.31 2.88
N GLY A 108 -10.87 13.68 2.97
CA GLY A 108 -10.41 14.95 3.55
C GLY A 108 -10.49 15.02 5.07
N ASP A 109 -10.84 13.92 5.72
CA ASP A 109 -10.91 13.77 7.19
C ASP A 109 -9.60 13.26 7.81
N GLY A 110 -8.59 12.99 6.98
CA GLY A 110 -7.29 12.47 7.40
C GLY A 110 -7.26 10.95 7.61
N SER A 111 -8.34 10.22 7.33
CA SER A 111 -8.40 8.75 7.54
C SER A 111 -7.62 7.94 6.50
N GLY A 112 -7.12 8.58 5.44
CA GLY A 112 -6.36 7.95 4.34
C GLY A 112 -7.19 7.66 3.10
N TRP A 113 -6.56 7.11 2.05
CA TRP A 113 -7.19 6.93 0.75
C TRP A 113 -8.16 5.75 0.68
N MET A 114 -9.29 5.96 0.00
CA MET A 114 -10.28 4.94 -0.33
C MET A 114 -10.05 4.43 -1.75
N LEU A 115 -9.90 3.12 -1.91
CA LEU A 115 -9.87 2.43 -3.19
C LEU A 115 -11.27 1.90 -3.54
N GLU A 116 -11.69 2.10 -4.79
CA GLU A 116 -12.88 1.48 -5.37
C GLU A 116 -12.56 0.82 -6.71
N LYS A 117 -12.81 -0.49 -6.84
CA LYS A 117 -12.70 -1.20 -8.12
C LYS A 117 -14.00 -1.14 -8.90
N ILE A 118 -13.97 -0.43 -10.03
CA ILE A 118 -15.16 -0.07 -10.83
C ILE A 118 -15.58 -1.18 -11.80
N THR A 119 -14.64 -1.96 -12.32
CA THR A 119 -14.90 -3.02 -13.33
C THR A 119 -14.47 -4.41 -12.87
N GLY A 120 -15.05 -5.46 -13.47
CA GLY A 120 -14.77 -6.86 -13.13
C GLY A 120 -15.80 -7.45 -12.17
N SER A 121 -15.68 -8.75 -11.87
CA SER A 121 -16.64 -9.49 -11.04
C SER A 121 -16.51 -9.16 -9.55
N GLN A 122 -15.29 -9.15 -9.03
CA GLN A 122 -15.00 -8.78 -7.65
C GLN A 122 -14.68 -7.28 -7.60
N ARG A 123 -15.62 -6.48 -7.11
CA ARG A 123 -15.53 -5.01 -7.01
C ARG A 123 -15.30 -4.59 -5.56
N THR A 124 -14.12 -4.92 -5.05
CA THR A 124 -13.74 -4.56 -3.68
C THR A 124 -13.65 -3.04 -3.52
N LYS A 125 -14.00 -2.58 -2.32
CA LYS A 125 -13.88 -1.21 -1.85
C LYS A 125 -13.28 -1.25 -0.45
N GLY A 126 -12.38 -0.32 -0.13
CA GLY A 126 -11.73 -0.29 1.17
C GLY A 126 -10.67 0.80 1.27
N ARG A 127 -10.21 1.04 2.51
CA ARG A 127 -9.28 2.12 2.82
C ARG A 127 -7.85 1.61 2.97
N PHE A 128 -6.88 2.45 2.57
CA PHE A 128 -5.47 2.28 2.87
C PHE A 128 -5.12 3.03 4.17
N PHE A 129 -4.45 2.33 5.07
CA PHE A 129 -3.90 2.86 6.30
C PHE A 129 -2.37 2.72 6.28
N ASP A 130 -1.66 3.71 6.79
CA ASP A 130 -0.20 3.67 6.84
C ASP A 130 0.29 2.58 7.80
N ASP A 131 1.35 1.87 7.38
CA ASP A 131 1.99 0.79 8.14
C ASP A 131 3.52 0.91 7.98
N GLY A 132 4.05 2.00 8.51
CA GLY A 132 5.44 2.41 8.33
C GLY A 132 5.68 3.10 6.98
N GLU A 133 6.95 3.27 6.62
CA GLU A 133 7.33 4.14 5.49
C GLU A 133 7.04 3.55 4.09
N LYS A 134 6.97 2.22 3.97
CA LYS A 134 6.96 1.53 2.67
C LYS A 134 5.85 0.49 2.53
N ARG A 135 4.90 0.50 3.47
CA ARG A 135 3.79 -0.46 3.50
C ARG A 135 2.52 0.26 3.95
N SER A 136 1.41 -0.21 3.41
CA SER A 136 0.08 0.23 3.78
C SER A 136 -0.80 -1.00 3.99
N ILE A 137 -1.73 -0.92 4.93
CA ILE A 137 -2.75 -1.93 5.18
C ILE A 137 -3.99 -1.56 4.38
N TYR A 138 -4.48 -2.49 3.57
CA TYR A 138 -5.80 -2.37 2.93
C TYR A 138 -6.86 -3.05 3.79
N LEU A 139 -7.84 -2.28 4.25
CA LEU A 139 -9.01 -2.80 4.97
C LEU A 139 -10.26 -2.66 4.09
N GLY A 140 -10.80 -3.81 3.67
CA GLY A 140 -12.05 -3.86 2.91
C GLY A 140 -13.26 -3.48 3.75
N SER A 141 -14.27 -2.89 3.10
CA SER A 141 -15.53 -2.43 3.69
C SER A 141 -16.75 -2.99 2.97
#